data_AF-A0A2S9IIP9-F1
#
_entry.id   AF-A0A2S9IIP9-F1
#
_cell.length_a   1.000
_cell.length_b   1.000
_cell.length_c   1.000
_cell.angle_alpha   90.00
_cell.angle_beta   90.00
_cell.angle_gamma   90.00
#
_symmetry.space_group_name_H-M   'P 1'
#
loop_
_entity.id
_entity.type
_entity.pdbx_description
1 polymer ?
#
loop_
_entity_poly.entity_id
_entity_poly.type
_entity_poly.pdbx_seq_one_letter_code
_entity_poly.pdbx_strand_id
1 'polypeptide(L)'
;MSDNVKQKRSKASILAEDGTLNPTPEKVGDPKFQEDGFFDPRDIVQVKYEMLRRVSVDKMSVTEASDEYGVSRPTFYQAKADFEGAGLTGLAPRKRGPRGPHKLQGEVLAFLKAQVDPDGPIRARELTDRLRAKFGLDVHPRTIERALGVKKTA
;
A
#
# COMPACT_ATOMS: atom_id res chain seq x y z
N MET A 1 -16.01 -34.00 21.39
CA MET A 1 -14.93 -33.09 21.79
C MET A 1 -14.25 -32.66 20.51
N SER A 2 -14.61 -31.48 20.01
CA SER A 2 -14.14 -30.99 18.71
C SER A 2 -12.83 -30.25 18.91
N ASP A 3 -11.73 -30.88 18.50
CA ASP A 3 -10.41 -30.26 18.49
C ASP A 3 -10.39 -29.12 17.47
N ASN A 4 -10.53 -27.91 18.01
CA ASN A 4 -10.42 -26.66 17.29
C ASN A 4 -8.95 -26.45 16.90
N VAL A 5 -8.55 -26.99 15.74
CA VAL A 5 -7.27 -26.70 15.10
C VAL A 5 -7.25 -25.21 14.80
N LYS A 6 -6.65 -24.41 15.70
CA LYS A 6 -6.29 -23.02 15.44
C LYS A 6 -5.43 -23.02 14.16
N GLN A 7 -6.05 -22.65 13.05
CA GLN A 7 -5.40 -22.52 11.76
C GLN A 7 -4.27 -21.50 11.92
N LYS A 8 -3.03 -22.01 12.04
CA LYS A 8 -1.84 -21.20 12.32
C LYS A 8 -1.68 -20.22 11.15
N ARG A 9 -1.78 -18.91 11.40
CA ARG A 9 -1.56 -17.89 10.36
C ARG A 9 -0.20 -18.16 9.70
N SER A 10 -0.18 -18.21 8.38
CA SER A 10 1.06 -18.41 7.64
C SER A 10 1.91 -17.13 7.73
N LYS A 11 3.23 -17.26 7.62
CA LYS A 11 4.12 -16.08 7.57
C LYS A 11 3.72 -15.14 6.45
N ALA A 12 3.34 -15.68 5.28
CA ALA A 12 2.84 -14.90 4.16
C ALA A 12 1.58 -14.07 4.48
N SER A 13 0.63 -14.60 5.27
CA SER A 13 -0.54 -13.81 5.67
C SER A 13 -0.17 -12.66 6.60
N ILE A 14 0.81 -12.85 7.50
CA ILE A 14 1.29 -11.81 8.40
C ILE A 14 2.02 -10.71 7.60
N LEU A 15 2.91 -11.10 6.69
CA LEU A 15 3.60 -10.17 5.79
C LEU A 15 2.61 -9.34 4.95
N ALA A 16 1.50 -9.96 4.50
CA ALA A 16 0.46 -9.26 3.76
C ALA A 16 -0.26 -8.22 4.63
N GLU A 17 -0.61 -8.59 5.87
CA GLU A 17 -1.25 -7.69 6.85
C GLU A 17 -0.37 -6.48 7.20
N ASP A 18 0.94 -6.72 7.36
CA ASP A 18 1.92 -5.67 7.66
C ASP A 18 2.37 -4.88 6.42
N GLY A 19 1.92 -5.28 5.23
CA GLY A 19 2.29 -4.68 3.95
C GLY A 19 3.73 -4.97 3.51
N THR A 20 4.42 -5.90 4.16
CA THR A 20 5.80 -6.32 3.91
C THR A 20 5.90 -7.55 3.00
N LEU A 21 4.77 -8.03 2.46
CA LEU A 21 4.78 -9.09 1.45
C LEU A 21 5.42 -8.58 0.15
N ASN A 22 6.48 -9.25 -0.29
CA ASN A 22 7.08 -9.04 -1.60
C ASN A 22 6.09 -9.53 -2.68
N PRO A 23 5.66 -8.67 -3.61
CA PRO A 23 4.70 -9.06 -4.66
C PRO A 23 5.32 -9.96 -5.74
N THR A 24 6.66 -10.00 -5.85
CA THR A 24 7.38 -10.78 -6.88
C THR A 24 8.53 -11.57 -6.26
N PRO A 25 8.26 -12.54 -5.36
CA PRO A 25 9.29 -13.37 -4.74
C PRO A 25 10.11 -14.19 -5.76
N GLU A 26 9.50 -14.57 -6.88
CA GLU A 26 10.13 -15.33 -7.96
C GLU A 26 11.23 -14.58 -8.71
N LYS A 27 11.32 -13.25 -8.53
CA LYS A 27 12.37 -12.42 -9.13
C LYS A 27 13.62 -12.30 -8.27
N VAL A 28 13.62 -12.85 -7.07
CA VAL A 28 14.79 -12.85 -6.17
C VAL A 28 15.68 -14.04 -6.55
N GLY A 29 16.72 -13.76 -7.33
CA GLY A 29 17.66 -14.75 -7.86
C GLY A 29 18.81 -15.11 -6.93
N ASP A 30 19.04 -14.38 -5.83
CA ASP A 30 20.14 -14.67 -4.91
C ASP A 30 19.98 -16.11 -4.34
N PRO A 31 21.00 -16.98 -4.49
CA PRO A 31 20.91 -18.38 -4.09
C PRO A 31 20.46 -18.60 -2.64
N LYS A 32 20.76 -17.67 -1.72
CA LYS A 32 20.35 -17.81 -0.31
C LYS A 32 18.84 -17.88 -0.14
N PHE A 33 18.07 -17.28 -1.04
CA PHE A 33 16.60 -17.28 -1.03
C PHE A 33 15.98 -18.51 -1.70
N GLN A 34 16.79 -19.34 -2.36
CA GLN A 34 16.35 -20.58 -2.99
C GLN A 34 16.48 -21.79 -2.05
N GLU A 35 17.26 -21.64 -0.99
CA GLU A 35 17.37 -22.64 0.07
C GLU A 35 16.18 -22.48 1.03
N ASP A 36 15.45 -23.57 1.31
CA ASP A 36 14.41 -23.60 2.33
C ASP A 36 15.06 -23.37 3.71
N GLY A 37 15.04 -22.12 4.17
CA GLY A 37 15.79 -21.72 5.37
C GLY A 37 15.43 -20.34 5.93
N PHE A 38 16.46 -19.63 6.37
CA PHE A 38 16.31 -18.33 7.04
C PHE A 38 15.85 -17.21 6.11
N PHE A 39 16.29 -17.23 4.84
CA PHE A 39 15.97 -16.23 3.85
C PHE A 39 14.64 -16.55 3.16
N ASP A 40 13.71 -15.60 3.18
CA ASP A 40 12.36 -15.76 2.66
C ASP A 40 12.11 -14.73 1.56
N PRO A 41 11.98 -15.16 0.29
CA PRO A 41 11.84 -14.21 -0.82
C PRO A 41 10.51 -13.44 -0.75
N ARG A 42 9.57 -13.91 0.08
CA ARG A 42 8.28 -13.24 0.32
C ARG A 42 8.40 -12.07 1.29
N ASP A 43 9.48 -11.94 2.05
CA ASP A 43 9.68 -10.85 2.99
C ASP A 43 10.47 -9.70 2.33
N ILE A 44 9.77 -8.64 1.92
CA ILE A 44 10.41 -7.54 1.19
C ILE A 44 11.47 -6.80 2.01
N VAL A 45 11.34 -6.81 3.34
CA VAL A 45 12.30 -6.14 4.23
C VAL A 45 13.61 -6.94 4.24
N GLN A 46 13.51 -8.26 4.34
CA GLN A 46 14.67 -9.15 4.28
C GLN A 46 15.36 -9.11 2.91
N VAL A 47 14.58 -9.14 1.83
CA VAL A 47 15.08 -9.03 0.44
C VAL A 47 15.86 -7.73 0.25
N LYS A 48 15.30 -6.58 0.65
CA LYS A 48 16.00 -5.29 0.55
C LYS A 48 17.25 -5.22 1.43
N TYR A 49 17.19 -5.77 2.64
CA TYR A 49 18.33 -5.76 3.54
C TYR A 49 19.50 -6.55 2.95
N GLU A 50 19.24 -7.78 2.47
CA GLU A 50 20.30 -8.60 1.90
C GLU A 50 20.84 -7.97 0.61
N MET A 51 19.99 -7.41 -0.26
CA MET A 51 20.43 -6.63 -1.44
C MET A 51 21.43 -5.52 -1.06
N LEU A 52 21.11 -4.70 -0.04
CA LEU A 52 21.99 -3.64 0.43
C LEU A 52 23.29 -4.19 1.02
N ARG A 53 23.22 -5.31 1.75
CA ARG A 53 24.39 -5.99 2.31
C ARG A 53 25.29 -6.56 1.22
N ARG A 54 24.76 -7.13 0.14
CA ARG A 54 25.54 -7.63 -1.01
C ARG A 54 26.37 -6.53 -1.67
N VAL A 55 25.78 -5.35 -1.86
CA VAL A 55 26.52 -4.20 -2.40
C VAL A 55 27.54 -3.65 -1.39
N SER A 56 27.14 -3.52 -0.12
CA SER A 56 27.95 -2.83 0.89
C SER A 56 29.12 -3.68 1.40
N VAL A 57 28.87 -4.96 1.65
CA VAL A 57 29.82 -5.91 2.24
C VAL A 57 30.53 -6.70 1.15
N ASP A 58 29.77 -7.32 0.24
CA ASP A 58 30.31 -8.23 -0.77
C ASP A 58 30.76 -7.49 -2.05
N LYS A 59 30.62 -6.15 -2.09
CA LYS A 59 31.06 -5.25 -3.16
C LYS A 59 30.47 -5.54 -4.54
N MET A 60 29.31 -6.21 -4.58
CA MET A 60 28.53 -6.38 -5.80
C MET A 60 28.16 -5.03 -6.41
N SER A 61 28.11 -4.92 -7.74
CA SER A 61 27.68 -3.67 -8.35
C SER A 61 26.19 -3.41 -8.11
N VAL A 62 25.80 -2.14 -8.07
CA VAL A 62 24.38 -1.76 -7.92
C VAL A 62 23.52 -2.30 -9.07
N THR A 63 24.08 -2.41 -10.29
CA THR A 63 23.36 -2.99 -11.43
C THR A 63 23.05 -4.46 -11.18
N GLU A 64 24.09 -5.26 -10.90
CA GLU A 64 23.94 -6.69 -10.66
C GLU A 64 22.99 -6.96 -9.48
N ALA A 65 23.15 -6.24 -8.37
CA ALA A 65 22.27 -6.41 -7.22
C ALA A 65 20.82 -6.01 -7.51
N SER A 66 20.60 -4.98 -8.33
CA SER A 66 19.23 -4.59 -8.71
C SER A 66 18.57 -5.68 -9.55
N ASP A 67 19.30 -6.22 -10.53
CA ASP A 67 18.80 -7.26 -11.42
C ASP A 67 18.58 -8.58 -10.67
N GLU A 68 19.53 -9.00 -9.83
CA GLU A 68 19.46 -10.25 -9.05
C GLU A 68 18.35 -10.22 -7.99
N TYR A 69 18.02 -9.05 -7.44
CA TYR A 69 16.95 -8.92 -6.44
C TYR A 69 15.60 -8.49 -7.04
N GLY A 70 15.51 -8.40 -8.37
CA GLY A 70 14.26 -8.11 -9.08
C GLY A 70 13.74 -6.69 -8.87
N VAL A 71 14.63 -5.72 -8.62
CA VAL A 71 14.27 -4.31 -8.40
C VAL A 71 14.94 -3.39 -9.42
N SER A 72 14.46 -2.15 -9.53
CA SER A 72 15.12 -1.13 -10.34
C SER A 72 16.24 -0.43 -9.56
N ARG A 73 17.25 0.12 -10.26
CA ARG A 73 18.30 0.96 -9.65
C ARG A 73 17.75 2.11 -8.79
N PRO A 74 16.70 2.87 -9.21
CA PRO A 74 16.07 3.85 -8.34
C PRO A 74 15.51 3.25 -7.04
N THR A 75 14.94 2.05 -7.10
CA THR A 75 14.45 1.33 -5.91
C THR A 75 15.58 0.97 -4.96
N PHE A 76 16.74 0.56 -5.49
CA PHE A 76 17.95 0.34 -4.70
C PHE A 76 18.37 1.61 -3.95
N TYR A 77 18.51 2.74 -4.65
CA TYR A 77 18.94 3.98 -4.01
C TYR A 77 17.94 4.50 -2.98
N GLN A 78 16.64 4.34 -3.24
CA GLN A 78 15.60 4.67 -2.27
C GLN A 78 15.72 3.78 -1.02
N ALA A 79 15.86 2.46 -1.19
CA ALA A 79 16.05 1.54 -0.08
C ALA A 79 17.33 1.85 0.73
N LYS A 80 18.43 2.21 0.06
CA LYS A 80 19.68 2.62 0.70
C LYS A 80 19.47 3.87 1.56
N ALA A 81 18.85 4.91 1.00
CA ALA A 81 18.56 6.15 1.72
C ALA A 81 17.62 5.91 2.92
N ASP A 82 16.57 5.10 2.74
CA ASP A 82 15.64 4.77 3.81
C ASP A 82 16.32 3.97 4.94
N PHE A 83 17.21 3.04 4.58
CA PHE A 83 18.00 2.25 5.54
C PHE A 83 19.01 3.11 6.30
N GLU A 84 19.73 3.99 5.62
CA GLU A 84 20.68 4.92 6.26
C GLU A 84 19.97 5.89 7.22
N GLY A 85 18.75 6.33 6.88
CA GLY A 85 17.98 7.27 7.70
C GLY A 85 17.23 6.66 8.88
N ALA A 86 16.79 5.40 8.78
CA ALA A 86 15.88 4.77 9.77
C ALA A 86 16.18 3.29 10.07
N GLY A 87 17.32 2.76 9.60
CA GLY A 87 17.70 1.36 9.75
C GLY A 87 16.69 0.40 9.10
N LEU A 88 16.52 -0.78 9.69
CA LEU A 88 15.58 -1.80 9.20
C LEU A 88 14.14 -1.29 9.10
N THR A 89 13.72 -0.39 10.00
CA THR A 89 12.37 0.18 9.97
C THR A 89 12.12 1.04 8.74
N GLY A 90 13.18 1.61 8.14
CA GLY A 90 13.10 2.36 6.89
C GLY A 90 12.79 1.48 5.67
N LEU A 91 13.17 0.20 5.70
CA LEU A 91 12.94 -0.72 4.59
C LEU A 91 11.48 -1.19 4.48
N ALA A 92 10.75 -1.16 5.60
CA ALA A 92 9.34 -1.46 5.65
C ALA A 92 8.54 -0.34 4.94
N PRO A 93 7.55 -0.68 4.10
CA PRO A 93 6.73 0.33 3.45
C PRO A 93 5.99 1.16 4.49
N ARG A 94 6.13 2.48 4.40
CA ARG A 94 5.35 3.41 5.23
C ARG A 94 3.86 3.20 4.97
N LYS A 95 3.06 3.29 6.04
CA LYS A 95 1.59 3.30 5.91
C LYS A 95 1.21 4.38 4.90
N ARG A 96 0.74 3.94 3.73
CA ARG A 96 0.25 4.84 2.69
C ARG A 96 -0.82 5.73 3.31
N GLY A 97 -0.71 7.05 3.11
CA GLY A 97 -1.70 8.00 3.57
C GLY A 97 -3.11 7.64 3.10
N PRO A 98 -4.17 8.26 3.66
CA PRO A 98 -5.55 7.86 3.44
C PRO A 98 -5.86 7.61 1.95
N ARG A 99 -6.21 6.37 1.59
CA ARG A 99 -6.54 5.96 0.21
C ARG A 99 -7.98 6.27 -0.19
N GLY A 100 -8.48 7.43 0.20
CA GLY A 100 -9.85 7.83 -0.11
C GLY A 100 -10.11 9.29 0.23
N PRO A 101 -11.22 9.86 -0.27
CA PRO A 101 -11.66 11.19 0.12
C PRO A 101 -12.10 11.16 1.58
N HIS A 102 -11.14 11.28 2.50
CA HIS A 102 -11.35 11.32 3.95
C HIS A 102 -12.31 12.44 4.37
N LYS A 103 -12.51 13.44 3.51
CA LYS A 103 -13.48 14.53 3.68
C LYS A 103 -14.94 14.09 3.52
N LEU A 104 -15.23 12.95 2.88
CA LEU A 104 -16.59 12.46 2.62
C LEU A 104 -16.84 11.12 3.34
N GLN A 105 -16.71 11.11 4.66
CA GLN A 105 -16.95 9.96 5.52
C GLN A 105 -17.91 10.29 6.66
N GLY A 106 -18.43 9.26 7.34
CA GLY A 106 -19.27 9.42 8.53
C GLY A 106 -20.48 10.33 8.29
N GLU A 107 -20.62 11.36 9.12
CA GLU A 107 -21.72 12.32 9.05
C GLU A 107 -21.84 13.03 7.69
N VAL A 108 -20.72 13.28 7.02
CA VAL A 108 -20.70 13.99 5.74
C VAL A 108 -21.31 13.12 4.64
N LEU A 109 -21.00 11.82 4.64
CA LEU A 109 -21.57 10.88 3.68
C LEU A 109 -23.05 10.60 3.98
N ALA A 110 -23.44 10.47 5.25
CA ALA A 110 -24.84 10.32 5.65
C ALA A 110 -25.67 11.55 5.22
N PHE A 111 -25.11 12.76 5.42
CA PHE A 111 -25.73 13.99 4.95
C PHE A 111 -25.90 14.03 3.44
N LEU A 112 -24.87 13.67 2.67
CA LEU A 112 -24.98 13.62 1.21
C LEU A 112 -26.07 12.64 0.75
N LYS A 113 -26.12 11.43 1.31
CA LYS A 113 -27.12 10.41 0.95
C LYS A 113 -28.55 10.85 1.26
N ALA A 114 -28.77 11.57 2.36
CA ALA A 114 -30.09 12.07 2.73
C ALA A 114 -30.63 13.17 1.78
N GLN A 115 -29.78 13.73 0.92
CA GLN A 115 -30.11 14.82 -0.01
C GLN A 115 -30.26 14.32 -1.45
N VAL A 116 -30.07 13.02 -1.69
CA VAL A 116 -30.16 12.39 -3.00
C VAL A 116 -31.48 11.65 -3.09
N ASP A 117 -32.23 11.92 -4.16
CA ASP A 117 -33.40 11.15 -4.55
C ASP A 117 -32.93 9.85 -5.23
N PRO A 118 -33.34 8.65 -4.76
CA PRO A 118 -32.95 7.37 -5.37
C PRO A 118 -33.22 7.28 -6.88
N ASP A 119 -34.27 7.96 -7.36
CA ASP A 119 -34.72 7.90 -8.76
C ASP A 119 -34.39 9.18 -9.55
N GLY A 120 -33.70 10.14 -8.92
CA GLY A 120 -33.39 11.45 -9.46
C GLY A 120 -31.91 11.65 -9.86
N PRO A 121 -31.61 12.65 -10.71
CA PRO A 121 -30.23 12.97 -11.07
C PRO A 121 -29.46 13.56 -9.88
N ILE A 122 -28.19 13.17 -9.72
CA ILE A 122 -27.33 13.73 -8.67
C ILE A 122 -26.93 15.17 -9.04
N ARG A 123 -27.46 16.14 -8.28
CA ARG A 123 -27.10 17.57 -8.41
C ARG A 123 -25.80 17.89 -7.68
N ALA A 124 -24.68 17.33 -8.16
CA ALA A 124 -23.40 17.37 -7.46
C ALA A 124 -22.87 18.79 -7.14
N ARG A 125 -23.18 19.79 -7.98
CA ARG A 125 -22.82 21.19 -7.72
C ARG A 125 -23.56 21.78 -6.52
N GLU A 126 -24.87 21.55 -6.42
CA GLU A 126 -25.67 22.01 -5.28
C GLU A 126 -25.24 21.32 -3.98
N LEU A 127 -24.84 20.05 -4.06
CA LEU A 127 -24.31 19.31 -2.92
C LEU A 127 -22.95 19.88 -2.44
N THR A 128 -22.10 20.37 -3.35
CA THR A 128 -20.87 21.09 -2.98
C THR A 128 -21.20 22.34 -2.17
N ASP A 129 -22.17 23.16 -2.59
CA ASP A 129 -22.56 24.38 -1.88
C ASP A 129 -23.11 24.08 -0.48
N ARG A 130 -23.93 23.03 -0.36
CA ARG A 130 -24.47 22.56 0.93
C ARG A 130 -23.38 22.04 1.87
N LEU A 131 -22.37 21.34 1.34
CA LEU A 131 -21.23 20.89 2.13
C LEU A 131 -20.36 22.05 2.61
N ARG A 132 -20.16 23.07 1.77
CA ARG A 132 -19.47 24.30 2.17
C ARG A 132 -20.22 25.02 3.29
N ALA A 133 -21.54 25.18 3.16
CA ALA A 133 -22.35 25.87 4.14
C ALA A 133 -22.45 25.14 5.49
N LYS A 134 -22.60 23.80 5.48
CA LYS A 134 -22.84 23.02 6.70
C LYS A 134 -21.56 22.54 7.39
N PHE A 135 -20.54 22.16 6.61
CA PHE A 135 -19.32 21.53 7.14
C PHE A 135 -18.05 22.33 6.85
N GLY A 136 -18.14 23.48 6.16
CA GLY A 136 -16.96 24.25 5.73
C GLY A 136 -16.08 23.49 4.72
N LEU A 137 -16.61 22.45 4.09
CA LEU A 137 -15.85 21.57 3.20
C LEU A 137 -15.93 22.05 1.76
N ASP A 138 -14.78 22.40 1.19
CA ASP A 138 -14.64 22.63 -0.24
C ASP A 138 -14.27 21.32 -0.96
N VAL A 139 -15.21 20.80 -1.74
CA VAL A 139 -15.08 19.53 -2.45
C VAL A 139 -15.55 19.64 -3.90
N HIS A 140 -14.75 19.10 -4.81
CA HIS A 140 -15.09 19.08 -6.23
C HIS A 140 -16.33 18.19 -6.48
N PRO A 141 -17.28 18.58 -7.37
CA PRO A 141 -18.48 17.78 -7.68
C PRO A 141 -18.19 16.31 -8.04
N ARG A 142 -17.13 16.09 -8.83
CA ARG A 142 -16.60 14.74 -9.16
C ARG A 142 -16.31 13.87 -7.93
N THR A 143 -15.86 14.47 -6.83
CA THR A 143 -15.57 13.74 -5.58
C THR A 143 -16.86 13.28 -4.90
N ILE A 144 -17.92 14.10 -4.97
CA ILE A 144 -19.26 13.76 -4.48
C ILE A 144 -19.88 12.64 -5.33
N GLU A 145 -19.84 12.77 -6.66
CA GLU A 145 -20.32 11.73 -7.59
C GLU A 145 -19.65 10.37 -7.31
N ARG A 146 -18.32 10.38 -7.14
CA ARG A 146 -17.55 9.17 -6.81
C ARG A 146 -17.93 8.61 -5.44
N ALA A 147 -18.14 9.45 -4.44
CA ALA A 147 -18.55 9.02 -3.10
C ALA A 147 -19.98 8.44 -3.09
N LEU A 148 -20.84 8.88 -3.99
CA LEU A 148 -22.21 8.40 -4.18
C LEU A 148 -22.31 7.23 -5.18
N GLY A 149 -21.18 6.75 -5.72
CA GLY A 149 -21.14 5.56 -6.58
C GLY A 149 -21.50 5.79 -8.05
N VAL A 150 -21.60 7.05 -8.51
CA VAL A 150 -21.88 7.36 -9.93
C VAL A 150 -20.64 7.08 -10.77
N LYS A 151 -20.74 6.07 -11.66
CA LYS A 151 -19.72 5.77 -12.66
C LYS A 151 -19.79 6.81 -13.78
N LYS A 152 -18.65 7.07 -14.42
CA LYS A 152 -18.54 7.96 -15.58
C LYS A 152 -19.49 7.44 -16.66
N THR A 153 -20.51 8.21 -17.05
CA THR A 153 -21.18 8.01 -18.34
C THR A 153 -20.13 8.19 -19.42
N ALA A 154 -19.92 7.14 -20.21
CA ALA A 154 -18.96 7.12 -21.32
C ALA A 154 -19.33 8.16 -22.38
#